data_AF-A0A2Z6DUN9-F1
#
_entry.id   AF-A0A2Z6DUN9-F1
#
_cell.length_a   1.000
_cell.length_b   1.000
_cell.length_c   1.000
_cell.angle_alpha   90.00
_cell.angle_beta   90.00
_cell.angle_gamma   90.00
#
_symmetry.space_group_name_H-M   'P 1'
#
loop_
_entity.id
_entity.type
_entity.pdbx_description
1 polymer ?
#
loop_
_entity_poly.entity_id
_entity_poly.type
_entity_poly.pdbx_seq_one_letter_code
_entity_poly.pdbx_strand_id
1 'polypeptide(L)'
;QPGVPPEEAGAAVAAESSTGTWTTVWTDGLTSLDRYKGRCYNIEPVPGETDQYICYVAYPLDLFEEGSVTNMFTSIVGNVFGFKALR
;
A
#
# COMPACT_ATOMS: atom_id res chain seq x y z
N GLN A 1 -0.01 2.88 -14.80
CA GLN A 1 -1.03 3.30 -15.78
C GLN A 1 -0.85 4.75 -16.19
N PRO A 2 -0.91 5.08 -17.50
CA PRO A 2 -0.85 6.46 -17.96
C PRO A 2 -1.92 7.32 -17.30
N GLY A 3 -1.51 8.47 -16.77
CA GLY A 3 -2.41 9.44 -16.14
C GLY A 3 -2.72 9.20 -14.66
N VAL A 4 -2.21 8.13 -14.05
CA VAL A 4 -2.27 7.95 -12.59
C VAL A 4 -1.04 8.60 -11.95
N PRO A 5 -1.21 9.56 -11.02
CA PRO A 5 -0.09 10.16 -10.30
C PRO A 5 0.70 9.10 -9.49
N PRO A 6 2.03 9.20 -9.41
CA PRO A 6 2.85 8.29 -8.59
C PRO A 6 2.43 8.28 -7.11
N GLU A 7 1.99 9.43 -6.59
CA GLU A 7 1.50 9.58 -5.22
C GLU A 7 0.22 8.76 -4.98
N GLU A 8 -0.69 8.76 -5.94
CA GLU A 8 -1.93 7.98 -5.88
C GLU A 8 -1.63 6.49 -6.02
N ALA A 9 -0.74 6.10 -6.92
CA ALA A 9 -0.28 4.72 -7.07
C ALA A 9 0.36 4.19 -5.78
N GLY A 10 1.26 4.95 -5.17
CA GLY A 10 1.91 4.60 -3.90
C GLY A 10 0.93 4.54 -2.73
N ALA A 11 -0.03 5.46 -2.67
CA ALA A 11 -1.08 5.46 -1.66
C ALA A 11 -2.03 4.26 -1.82
N ALA A 12 -2.40 3.89 -3.05
CA ALA A 12 -3.24 2.72 -3.33
C ALA A 12 -2.56 1.42 -2.91
N VAL A 13 -1.25 1.27 -3.22
CA VAL A 13 -0.46 0.12 -2.74
C VAL A 13 -0.47 0.08 -1.23
N ALA A 14 -0.17 1.18 -0.54
CA ALA A 14 -0.13 1.23 0.92
C ALA A 14 -1.49 0.94 1.57
N ALA A 15 -2.59 1.42 0.98
CA ALA A 15 -3.93 1.18 1.47
C ALA A 15 -4.31 -0.31 1.37
N GLU A 16 -4.22 -0.89 0.18
CA GLU A 16 -4.74 -2.24 -0.13
C GLU A 16 -3.80 -3.39 0.30
N SER A 17 -2.62 -3.06 0.82
CA SER A 17 -1.72 -3.98 1.53
C SER A 17 -1.77 -3.81 3.06
N SER A 18 -2.66 -2.96 3.58
CA SER A 18 -2.84 -2.77 5.02
C SER A 18 -4.33 -2.83 5.42
N THR A 19 -5.06 -1.73 5.30
CA THR A 19 -6.42 -1.60 5.87
C THR A 19 -7.45 -0.97 4.95
N GLY A 20 -7.05 -0.44 3.79
CA GLY A 20 -7.91 0.32 2.90
C GLY A 20 -8.66 -0.56 1.89
N THR A 21 -9.74 0.00 1.34
CA THR A 21 -10.45 -0.54 0.19
C THR A 21 -10.90 0.61 -0.75
N TRP A 22 -11.54 0.29 -1.87
CA TRP A 22 -11.89 1.23 -2.95
C TRP A 22 -12.94 2.30 -2.58
N THR A 23 -13.59 2.21 -1.42
CA THR A 23 -14.56 3.19 -0.93
C THR A 23 -14.44 3.34 0.58
N THR A 24 -14.86 4.49 1.11
CA THR A 24 -14.87 4.74 2.56
C THR A 24 -15.81 3.77 3.27
N VAL A 25 -15.36 3.23 4.41
CA VAL A 25 -16.15 2.35 5.26
C VAL A 25 -16.28 2.96 6.66
N TRP A 26 -17.50 3.02 7.18
CA TRP A 26 -17.75 3.63 8.49
C TRP A 26 -17.06 2.89 9.64
N THR A 27 -16.74 1.61 9.44
CA THR A 27 -16.05 0.75 10.41
C THR A 27 -14.64 1.21 10.72
N ASP A 28 -14.04 2.06 9.88
CA ASP A 28 -12.78 2.74 10.18
C ASP A 28 -12.85 3.51 11.51
N GLY A 29 -14.03 4.05 11.85
CA GLY A 29 -14.26 4.75 13.11
C GLY A 29 -14.31 3.85 14.36
N LEU A 30 -14.29 2.53 14.20
CA LEU A 30 -14.25 1.57 15.31
C LEU A 30 -12.82 1.22 15.74
N THR A 31 -11.82 1.63 14.97
CA THR A 31 -10.41 1.38 15.23
C THR A 31 -9.59 2.66 15.06
N SER A 32 -8.30 2.61 15.40
CA SER A 32 -7.38 3.72 15.15
C SER A 32 -6.69 3.52 13.80
N LEU A 33 -7.24 4.14 12.74
CA LEU A 33 -6.58 4.14 11.43
C LEU A 33 -5.15 4.69 11.51
N ASP A 34 -4.90 5.67 12.36
CA ASP A 34 -3.55 6.20 12.53
C ASP A 34 -2.57 5.16 13.06
N ARG A 35 -3.01 4.20 13.87
CA ARG A 35 -2.16 3.11 14.32
C ARG A 35 -1.93 2.06 13.23
N TYR A 36 -2.95 1.70 12.46
CA TYR A 36 -2.92 0.50 11.62
C TYR A 36 -2.69 0.75 10.12
N LYS A 37 -2.85 2.00 9.63
CA LYS A 37 -2.66 2.28 8.20
C LYS A 37 -1.20 2.13 7.77
N GLY A 38 -0.97 1.39 6.69
CA GLY A 38 0.27 1.45 5.92
C GLY A 38 0.44 2.83 5.28
N ARG A 39 1.67 3.29 5.10
CA ARG A 39 1.95 4.65 4.60
C ARG A 39 3.06 4.65 3.57
N CYS A 40 2.75 5.10 2.36
CA CYS A 40 3.78 5.54 1.42
C CYS A 40 4.36 6.86 1.92
N TYR A 41 5.65 6.87 2.29
CA TYR A 41 6.29 8.04 2.91
C TYR A 41 7.34 8.71 2.02
N ASN A 42 7.80 8.01 0.98
CA ASN A 42 8.77 8.54 0.02
C ASN A 42 8.51 7.92 -1.35
N ILE A 43 8.71 8.70 -2.40
CA ILE A 43 8.58 8.29 -3.80
C ILE A 43 9.74 8.88 -4.58
N GLU A 44 10.48 8.03 -5.27
CA GLU A 44 11.66 8.41 -6.05
C GLU A 44 11.49 7.94 -7.50
N PRO A 45 11.80 8.78 -8.51
CA PRO A 45 11.82 8.33 -9.90
C PRO A 45 12.96 7.34 -10.11
N VAL A 46 12.74 6.32 -10.95
CA VAL A 46 13.80 5.37 -11.34
C VAL A 46 14.74 6.06 -12.34
N PRO A 47 16.06 6.12 -12.09
CA PRO A 47 17.01 6.72 -13.02
C PRO A 47 16.99 6.04 -14.39
N GLY A 48 16.81 6.83 -15.46
CA GLY A 48 16.80 6.32 -16.84
C GLY A 48 15.41 5.87 -17.35
N GLU A 49 14.40 5.86 -16.49
CA GLU A 49 13.01 5.52 -16.84
C GLU A 49 12.11 6.77 -16.71
N THR A 50 11.16 6.93 -17.62
CA THR A 50 10.29 8.13 -17.64
C THR A 50 9.04 7.98 -16.77
N ASP A 51 8.58 6.75 -16.55
CA ASP A 51 7.28 6.45 -15.93
C ASP A 51 7.38 5.35 -14.85
N GLN A 52 8.57 5.18 -14.26
CA GLN A 52 8.80 4.22 -13.18
C GLN A 52 9.25 4.93 -11.91
N TYR A 53 8.77 4.42 -10.77
CA TYR A 53 8.95 5.02 -9.46
C TYR A 53 9.21 3.95 -8.42
N ILE A 54 10.06 4.25 -7.45
CA ILE A 54 10.27 3.48 -6.23
C ILE A 54 9.42 4.13 -5.14
N CYS A 55 8.42 3.41 -4.65
CA CYS A 55 7.57 3.84 -3.54
C CYS A 55 7.99 3.12 -2.25
N TYR A 56 8.30 3.88 -1.20
CA TYR A 56 8.65 3.33 0.10
C TYR A 56 7.44 3.32 1.02
N VAL A 57 7.02 2.13 1.44
CA VAL A 57 5.85 1.92 2.30
C VAL A 57 6.27 1.44 3.68
N ALA A 58 5.77 2.10 4.72
CA ALA A 58 5.95 1.70 6.12
C ALA A 58 4.69 0.99 6.63
N TYR A 59 4.89 -0.14 7.33
CA TYR A 59 3.83 -0.94 7.92
C TYR A 59 4.02 -1.03 9.45
N PRO A 60 2.96 -0.80 10.25
CA PRO A 60 2.98 -1.08 11.68
C PRO A 60 3.26 -2.56 11.97
N LEU A 61 4.08 -2.86 12.97
CA LEU A 61 4.43 -4.25 13.34
C LEU A 61 3.19 -5.07 13.72
N ASP A 62 2.23 -4.45 14.41
CA ASP A 62 1.00 -5.09 14.89
C ASP A 62 0.08 -5.62 13.76
N LEU A 63 0.38 -5.33 12.49
CA LEU A 63 -0.32 -5.93 11.35
C LEU A 63 0.09 -7.38 11.09
N PHE A 64 1.22 -7.82 11.64
CA PHE A 64 1.85 -9.08 11.28
C PHE A 64 1.77 -10.09 12.42
N GLU A 65 1.41 -11.32 12.06
CA GLU A 65 1.44 -12.46 12.96
C GLU A 65 2.88 -12.91 13.22
N GLU A 66 3.24 -13.10 14.50
CA GLU A 66 4.59 -13.49 14.88
C GLU A 66 4.98 -14.86 14.31
N GLY A 67 6.15 -14.93 13.67
CA GLY A 67 6.68 -16.16 13.08
C GLY A 67 5.98 -16.62 11.79
N SER A 68 5.08 -15.81 11.22
CA SER A 68 4.27 -16.18 10.05
C SER A 68 4.72 -15.45 8.78
N VAL A 69 5.61 -16.09 8.01
CA VAL A 69 6.02 -15.57 6.68
C VAL A 69 4.82 -15.51 5.73
N THR A 70 3.90 -16.47 5.85
CA THR A 70 2.66 -16.50 5.07
C THR A 70 1.84 -15.25 5.30
N ASN A 71 1.57 -14.88 6.56
CA ASN A 71 0.81 -13.68 6.89
C ASN A 71 1.48 -12.41 6.32
N MET A 72 2.80 -12.28 6.48
CA MET A 72 3.55 -11.16 5.94
C MET A 72 3.40 -11.02 4.41
N PHE A 73 3.52 -12.13 3.68
CA PHE A 73 3.37 -12.13 2.22
C PHE A 73 1.92 -11.87 1.79
N THR A 74 0.95 -12.43 2.50
CA THR A 74 -0.47 -12.17 2.22
C THR A 74 -0.79 -10.68 2.29
N SER A 75 -0.25 -9.95 3.26
CA SER A 75 -0.45 -8.50 3.36
C SER A 75 0.32 -7.73 2.28
N ILE A 76 1.63 -7.93 2.17
CA ILE A 76 2.50 -7.08 1.35
C ILE A 76 2.31 -7.32 -0.16
N VAL A 77 2.13 -8.58 -0.57
CA VAL A 77 2.12 -8.95 -2.00
C VAL A 77 0.84 -9.67 -2.43
N GLY A 78 -0.18 -9.77 -1.57
CA GLY A 78 -1.39 -10.56 -1.83
C GLY A 78 -2.20 -10.08 -3.03
N ASN A 79 -2.57 -8.79 -3.04
CA ASN A 79 -3.50 -8.24 -4.04
C ASN A 79 -2.89 -7.14 -4.93
N VAL A 80 -1.92 -6.39 -4.41
CA VAL A 80 -1.48 -5.10 -4.99
C VAL A 80 -0.93 -5.23 -6.42
N PHE A 81 -0.28 -6.36 -6.77
CA PHE A 81 0.25 -6.58 -8.12
C PHE A 81 -0.84 -6.82 -9.19
N GLY A 82 -2.08 -7.06 -8.78
CA GLY A 82 -3.23 -7.21 -9.67
C GLY A 82 -3.96 -5.89 -9.96
N PHE A 83 -3.53 -4.77 -9.37
CA PHE A 83 -4.23 -3.49 -9.51
C PHE A 83 -4.20 -2.98 -10.95
N LYS A 84 -5.39 -2.65 -11.49
CA LYS A 84 -5.51 -2.05 -12.82
C LYS A 84 -4.75 -0.72 -12.92
N ALA A 85 -4.80 0.09 -11.85
CA ALA A 85 -4.12 1.39 -11.75
C ALA A 85 -2.59 1.31 -11.82
N LEU A 86 -2.01 0.16 -11.49
CA LEU A 86 -0.56 -0.07 -11.52
C LEU A 86 -0.07 -0.69 -12.83
N ARG A 87 -0.99 -1.03 -13.75
CA ARG A 87 -0.67 -1.64 -15.05
C ARG A 87 -0.30 -0.64 -16.12
#